data_AF-A0A3C1LRD9-F1
#
_entry.id   AF-A0A3C1LRD9-F1
#
_cell.length_a   1.000
_cell.length_b   1.000
_cell.length_c   1.000
_cell.angle_alpha   90.00
_cell.angle_beta   90.00
_cell.angle_gamma   90.00
#
_symmetry.space_group_name_H-M   'P 1'
#
loop_
_entity.id
_entity.type
_entity.pdbx_description
1 polymer ?
#
loop_
_entity_poly.entity_id
_entity_poly.type
_entity_poly.pdbx_seq_one_letter_code
_entity_poly.pdbx_strand_id
1 'polypeptide(L)'
;MSNAIKTNRMRCKAAIVTCSLLSFLVYLAVCDQLLSTPDAIVQEVGWKSYHMFTILANMFAGIAAALCIPYAVDGLRYNNYHLPRWVVNVLFTATTGVALTFLIAITILSPMTSYYRMMLYSNNILFHTINPIIAILLFIFINSDHKVSFRATFLAIAPVVLYAAFYFVLVFVIGEENGGWRDHYQIRDITQYVPLPLVVLGMVLITFVVALLLRTVHNRVHEKRKKQTVSYYQSAGDFDCPDIASAIKALAARNRSRDLGGELIVPRRILAMMEEKYQSGLPLGELCKIYVDAYYKKEVKGQ
;
A
#
# COMPACT_ATOMS: atom_id res chain seq x y z
N MET A 1 -18.40 2.37 24.30
CA MET A 1 -17.41 1.94 23.27
C MET A 1 -16.14 2.78 23.43
N SER A 2 -15.05 2.17 23.91
CA SER A 2 -13.76 2.84 24.17
C SER A 2 -13.26 3.65 22.95
N ASN A 3 -12.60 4.78 23.21
CA ASN A 3 -12.00 5.63 22.18
C ASN A 3 -11.07 4.84 21.25
N ALA A 4 -10.37 3.82 21.76
CA ALA A 4 -9.53 2.94 20.96
C ALA A 4 -10.31 2.17 19.87
N ILE A 5 -11.49 1.63 20.21
CA ILE A 5 -12.35 0.88 19.28
C ILE A 5 -12.95 1.83 18.23
N LYS A 6 -13.39 3.03 18.65
CA LYS A 6 -13.85 4.09 17.74
C LYS A 6 -12.77 4.46 16.74
N THR A 7 -11.56 4.74 17.22
CA THR A 7 -10.41 5.08 16.37
C THR A 7 -10.03 3.94 15.42
N ASN A 8 -10.01 2.68 15.89
CA ASN A 8 -9.75 1.53 15.03
C ASN A 8 -10.78 1.42 13.90
N ARG A 9 -12.09 1.48 14.23
CA ARG A 9 -13.16 1.42 13.23
C ARG A 9 -13.10 2.57 12.22
N MET A 10 -12.79 3.79 12.67
CA MET A 10 -12.60 4.92 11.75
C MET A 10 -11.43 4.67 10.79
N ARG A 11 -10.31 4.13 11.28
CA ARG A 11 -9.15 3.77 10.45
C ARG A 11 -9.49 2.69 9.42
N CYS A 12 -10.24 1.67 9.81
CA CYS A 12 -10.68 0.64 8.86
C CYS A 12 -11.59 1.23 7.78
N LYS A 13 -12.57 2.07 8.16
CA LYS A 13 -13.47 2.73 7.19
C LYS A 13 -12.68 3.61 6.22
N ALA A 14 -11.77 4.43 6.75
CA ALA A 14 -10.91 5.26 5.92
C ALA A 14 -10.06 4.40 4.97
N ALA A 15 -9.47 3.30 5.44
CA ALA A 15 -8.70 2.39 4.60
C ALA A 15 -9.56 1.76 3.50
N ILE A 16 -10.76 1.25 3.81
CA ILE A 16 -11.67 0.69 2.80
C ILE A 16 -12.02 1.73 1.75
N VAL A 17 -12.48 2.92 2.18
CA VAL A 17 -12.89 3.98 1.25
C VAL A 17 -11.73 4.40 0.35
N THR A 18 -10.55 4.66 0.92
CA THR A 18 -9.39 5.13 0.14
C THR A 18 -8.81 4.05 -0.76
N CYS A 19 -8.73 2.80 -0.31
CA CYS A 19 -8.26 1.68 -1.13
C CYS A 19 -9.22 1.38 -2.28
N SER A 20 -10.54 1.35 -2.01
CA SER A 20 -11.55 1.16 -3.03
C SER A 20 -11.58 2.31 -4.03
N LEU A 21 -11.47 3.56 -3.56
CA LEU A 21 -11.42 4.74 -4.43
C LEU A 21 -10.22 4.67 -5.36
N LEU A 22 -9.01 4.45 -4.85
CA LEU A 22 -7.81 4.34 -5.69
C LEU A 22 -7.93 3.20 -6.70
N SER A 23 -8.37 2.02 -6.25
CA SER A 23 -8.52 0.85 -7.13
C SER A 23 -9.54 1.12 -8.23
N PHE A 24 -10.66 1.76 -7.89
CA PHE A 24 -11.73 2.09 -8.82
C PHE A 24 -11.31 3.17 -9.83
N LEU A 25 -10.65 4.24 -9.38
CA LEU A 25 -10.15 5.29 -10.28
C LEU A 25 -9.08 4.76 -11.23
N VAL A 26 -8.18 3.90 -10.76
CA VAL A 26 -7.22 3.20 -11.62
C VAL A 26 -7.94 2.32 -12.64
N TYR A 27 -8.94 1.55 -12.21
CA TYR A 27 -9.75 0.73 -13.12
C TYR A 27 -10.42 1.58 -14.21
N LEU A 28 -11.09 2.68 -13.84
CA LEU A 28 -11.70 3.61 -14.79
C LEU A 28 -10.67 4.18 -15.76
N ALA A 29 -9.51 4.62 -15.24
CA ALA A 29 -8.46 5.17 -16.07
C ALA A 29 -7.94 4.14 -17.09
N VAL A 30 -7.78 2.89 -16.68
CA VAL A 30 -7.31 1.80 -17.54
C VAL A 30 -8.35 1.44 -18.61
N CYS A 31 -9.63 1.36 -18.23
CA CYS A 31 -10.73 1.10 -19.18
C CYS A 31 -10.85 2.21 -20.23
N ASP A 32 -10.80 3.47 -19.80
CA ASP A 32 -10.86 4.60 -20.71
C ASP A 32 -9.63 4.64 -21.64
N GLN A 33 -8.43 4.38 -21.12
CA GLN A 33 -7.21 4.27 -21.94
C GLN A 33 -7.29 3.16 -22.99
N LEU A 34 -7.92 2.03 -22.65
CA LEU A 34 -8.14 0.90 -23.57
C LEU A 34 -9.14 1.22 -24.68
N LEU A 35 -10.18 1.99 -24.36
CA LEU A 35 -11.31 2.27 -25.25
C LEU A 35 -11.12 3.57 -26.07
N SER A 36 -10.18 4.42 -25.67
CA SER A 36 -9.90 5.69 -26.33
C SER A 36 -9.26 5.51 -27.70
N THR A 37 -9.51 6.48 -28.58
CA THR A 37 -8.84 6.63 -29.88
C THR A 37 -7.76 7.71 -29.82
N PRO A 38 -6.64 7.56 -30.55
CA PRO A 38 -5.58 8.56 -30.55
C PRO A 38 -6.10 9.94 -30.98
N ASP A 39 -5.60 11.00 -30.36
CA ASP A 39 -5.89 12.39 -30.73
C ASP A 39 -4.62 13.25 -30.80
N ALA A 40 -4.76 14.53 -31.13
CA ALA A 40 -3.64 15.46 -31.31
C ALA A 40 -2.73 15.62 -30.07
N ILE A 41 -3.23 15.31 -28.87
CA ILE A 41 -2.54 15.46 -27.59
C ILE A 41 -2.06 14.09 -27.06
N VAL A 42 -2.86 13.04 -27.24
CA VAL A 42 -2.61 11.68 -26.72
C VAL A 42 -2.57 10.69 -27.87
N GLN A 43 -1.36 10.27 -28.25
CA GLN A 43 -1.13 9.42 -29.43
C GLN A 43 -1.12 7.92 -29.09
N GLU A 44 -0.74 7.56 -27.86
CA GLU A 44 -0.52 6.16 -27.45
C GLU A 44 -1.65 5.69 -26.54
N VAL A 45 -2.71 5.16 -27.17
CA VAL A 45 -3.90 4.60 -26.50
C VAL A 45 -4.12 3.13 -26.88
N GLY A 46 -5.12 2.49 -26.26
CA GLY A 46 -5.44 1.08 -26.49
C GLY A 46 -4.36 0.13 -25.96
N TRP A 47 -4.30 -1.08 -26.51
CA TRP A 47 -3.34 -2.11 -26.10
C TRP A 47 -1.87 -1.68 -26.21
N LYS A 48 -1.56 -0.78 -27.15
CA LYS A 48 -0.20 -0.28 -27.35
C LYS A 48 0.28 0.50 -26.13
N SER A 49 -0.58 1.20 -25.41
CA SER A 49 -0.20 2.03 -24.25
C SER A 49 0.40 1.26 -23.06
N TYR A 50 0.22 -0.07 -22.98
CA TYR A 50 0.67 -0.89 -21.85
C TYR A 50 2.19 -1.05 -21.73
N HIS A 51 2.96 -0.52 -22.68
CA HIS A 51 4.39 -0.40 -22.52
C HIS A 51 4.82 0.84 -21.72
N MET A 52 3.91 1.77 -21.40
CA MET A 52 4.25 2.97 -20.64
C MET A 52 4.37 2.70 -19.15
N PHE A 53 5.49 3.10 -18.55
CA PHE A 53 5.71 2.89 -17.11
C PHE A 53 4.64 3.56 -16.25
N THR A 54 4.14 4.75 -16.65
CA THR A 54 3.08 5.46 -15.93
C THR A 54 1.81 4.61 -15.80
N ILE A 55 1.38 3.94 -16.88
CA ILE A 55 0.18 3.11 -16.87
C ILE A 55 0.42 1.87 -16.00
N LEU A 56 1.55 1.18 -16.21
CA LEU A 56 1.91 -0.01 -15.43
C LEU A 56 2.04 0.28 -13.92
N ALA A 57 2.66 1.40 -13.55
CA ALA A 57 2.81 1.82 -12.17
C ALA A 57 1.46 2.12 -11.52
N ASN A 58 0.54 2.79 -12.24
CA ASN A 58 -0.82 3.05 -11.77
C ASN A 58 -1.62 1.76 -11.57
N MET A 59 -1.56 0.83 -12.54
CA MET A 59 -2.18 -0.49 -12.41
C MET A 59 -1.67 -1.22 -11.17
N PHE A 60 -0.35 -1.22 -10.96
CA PHE A 60 0.24 -1.84 -9.79
C PHE A 60 -0.21 -1.17 -8.48
N ALA A 61 -0.34 0.16 -8.45
CA ALA A 61 -0.88 0.89 -7.30
C ALA A 61 -2.35 0.56 -7.02
N GLY A 62 -3.19 0.43 -8.05
CA GLY A 62 -4.57 -0.02 -7.92
C GLY A 62 -4.68 -1.44 -7.34
N ILE A 63 -3.87 -2.38 -7.86
CA ILE A 63 -3.82 -3.76 -7.34
C ILE A 63 -3.34 -3.77 -5.88
N ALA A 64 -2.28 -3.03 -5.56
CA ALA A 64 -1.75 -2.95 -4.20
C ALA A 64 -2.76 -2.36 -3.21
N ALA A 65 -3.55 -1.37 -3.65
CA ALA A 65 -4.64 -0.82 -2.85
C ALA A 65 -5.76 -1.86 -2.64
N ALA A 66 -6.17 -2.58 -3.69
CA ALA A 66 -7.17 -3.64 -3.59
C ALA A 66 -6.76 -4.74 -2.61
N LEU A 67 -5.47 -5.12 -2.58
CA LEU A 67 -4.91 -6.09 -1.62
C LEU A 67 -5.08 -5.67 -0.15
N CYS A 68 -5.24 -4.38 0.13
CA CYS A 68 -5.43 -3.88 1.50
C CYS A 68 -6.90 -4.01 2.00
N ILE A 69 -7.87 -4.15 1.08
CA ILE A 69 -9.30 -4.13 1.40
C ILE A 69 -9.72 -5.29 2.33
N PRO A 70 -9.35 -6.57 2.09
CA PRO A 70 -9.76 -7.68 2.94
C PRO A 70 -9.33 -7.49 4.41
N TYR A 71 -8.10 -6.99 4.62
CA TYR A 71 -7.57 -6.74 5.96
C TYR A 71 -8.29 -5.59 6.68
N ALA A 72 -8.72 -4.56 5.95
CA ALA A 72 -9.50 -3.49 6.52
C ALA A 72 -10.93 -3.95 6.87
N VAL A 73 -11.52 -4.83 6.06
CA VAL A 73 -12.82 -5.48 6.36
C VAL A 73 -12.71 -6.38 7.60
N ASP A 74 -11.66 -7.19 7.70
CA ASP A 74 -11.39 -8.00 8.90
C ASP A 74 -11.18 -7.11 10.13
N GLY A 75 -10.49 -5.98 9.97
CA GLY A 75 -10.34 -4.97 11.01
C GLY A 75 -11.68 -4.40 11.52
N LEU A 76 -12.71 -4.30 10.68
CA LEU A 76 -14.07 -3.93 11.09
C LEU A 76 -14.81 -5.05 11.80
N ARG A 77 -14.70 -6.28 11.28
CA ARG A 77 -15.38 -7.47 11.82
C ARG A 77 -14.85 -7.84 13.20
N TYR A 78 -13.54 -7.83 13.36
CA TYR A 78 -12.86 -8.31 14.57
C TYR A 78 -12.31 -7.18 15.45
N ASN A 79 -12.61 -5.91 15.12
CA ASN A 79 -12.10 -4.70 15.80
C ASN A 79 -10.57 -4.67 15.93
N ASN A 80 -9.87 -5.23 14.95
CA ASN A 80 -8.45 -5.48 15.04
C ASN A 80 -7.78 -5.30 13.67
N TYR A 81 -7.43 -4.05 13.33
CA TYR A 81 -6.93 -3.73 11.99
C TYR A 81 -5.42 -3.84 11.88
N HIS A 82 -4.98 -4.77 11.03
CA HIS A 82 -3.56 -5.00 10.76
C HIS A 82 -3.34 -5.27 9.28
N LEU A 83 -2.28 -4.67 8.74
CA LEU A 83 -1.76 -5.06 7.44
C LEU A 83 -0.50 -5.91 7.63
N PRO A 84 -0.44 -7.12 7.03
CA PRO A 84 0.78 -7.91 7.00
C PRO A 84 1.93 -7.14 6.38
N ARG A 85 3.15 -7.38 6.87
CA ARG A 85 4.34 -6.68 6.41
C ARG A 85 4.55 -6.74 4.90
N TRP A 86 4.25 -7.87 4.28
CA TRP A 86 4.41 -8.02 2.84
C TRP A 86 3.43 -7.13 2.06
N VAL A 87 2.18 -6.97 2.53
CA VAL A 87 1.18 -6.07 1.91
C VAL A 87 1.65 -4.62 2.00
N VAL A 88 2.18 -4.22 3.17
CA VAL A 88 2.76 -2.88 3.35
C VAL A 88 3.93 -2.65 2.39
N ASN A 89 4.79 -3.65 2.20
CA ASN A 89 5.91 -3.55 1.26
C ASN A 89 5.45 -3.50 -0.20
N VAL A 90 4.40 -4.25 -0.58
CA VAL A 90 3.80 -4.20 -1.92
C VAL A 90 3.21 -2.82 -2.17
N LEU A 91 2.41 -2.30 -1.24
CA LEU A 91 1.86 -0.94 -1.33
C LEU A 91 2.97 0.11 -1.39
N PHE A 92 4.01 -0.01 -0.57
CA PHE A 92 5.18 0.88 -0.61
C PHE A 92 5.87 0.88 -1.98
N THR A 93 6.07 -0.30 -2.56
CA THR A 93 6.73 -0.48 -3.87
C THR A 93 5.87 0.15 -4.96
N ALA A 94 4.56 -0.11 -4.95
CA ALA A 94 3.63 0.45 -5.92
C ALA A 94 3.52 1.99 -5.80
N THR A 95 3.37 2.50 -4.58
CA THR A 95 3.35 3.95 -4.32
C THR A 95 4.65 4.63 -4.75
N THR A 96 5.80 3.97 -4.58
CA THR A 96 7.10 4.50 -5.05
C THR A 96 7.10 4.70 -6.57
N GLY A 97 6.58 3.74 -7.33
CA GLY A 97 6.48 3.83 -8.79
C GLY A 97 5.61 5.00 -9.26
N VAL A 98 4.39 5.14 -8.72
CA VAL A 98 3.51 6.26 -9.10
C VAL A 98 3.99 7.62 -8.58
N ALA A 99 4.67 7.65 -7.43
CA ALA A 99 5.27 8.86 -6.91
C ALA A 99 6.45 9.33 -7.78
N LEU A 100 7.25 8.41 -8.30
CA LEU A 100 8.29 8.72 -9.28
C LEU A 100 7.67 9.35 -10.54
N THR A 101 6.68 8.68 -11.15
CA THR A 101 6.08 9.17 -12.40
C THR A 101 5.43 10.54 -12.23
N PHE A 102 4.78 10.77 -11.08
CA PHE A 102 4.25 12.08 -10.71
C PHE A 102 5.36 13.13 -10.58
N LEU A 103 6.44 12.82 -9.85
CA LEU A 103 7.55 13.75 -9.65
C LEU A 103 8.19 14.14 -10.98
N ILE A 104 8.48 13.16 -11.84
CA ILE A 104 9.05 13.39 -13.17
C ILE A 104 8.11 14.26 -14.03
N ALA A 105 6.80 13.97 -14.01
CA ALA A 105 5.81 14.74 -14.76
C ALA A 105 5.78 16.22 -14.36
N ILE A 106 5.81 16.53 -13.06
CA ILE A 106 5.70 17.93 -12.58
C ILE A 106 7.04 18.67 -12.56
N THR A 107 8.17 18.00 -12.32
CA THR A 107 9.47 18.66 -12.13
C THR A 107 10.35 18.68 -13.39
N ILE A 108 10.17 17.71 -14.29
CA ILE A 108 10.99 17.59 -15.50
C ILE A 108 10.15 17.85 -16.74
N LEU A 109 9.09 17.08 -16.96
CA LEU A 109 8.35 17.12 -18.23
C LEU A 109 7.52 18.40 -18.38
N SER A 110 6.85 18.86 -17.31
CA SER A 110 6.02 20.07 -17.32
C SER A 110 6.79 21.38 -17.51
N PRO A 111 8.01 21.56 -16.96
CA PRO A 111 8.83 22.73 -17.27
C PRO A 111 9.50 22.68 -18.64
N MET A 112 9.87 21.48 -19.12
CA MET A 112 10.58 21.33 -20.40
C MET A 112 9.67 21.39 -21.63
N THR A 113 8.37 21.12 -21.47
CA THR A 113 7.41 21.07 -22.58
C THR A 113 6.05 21.61 -22.15
N SER A 114 5.08 21.72 -23.07
CA SER A 114 3.68 21.98 -22.71
C SER A 114 2.98 20.79 -22.01
N TYR A 115 3.74 19.89 -21.35
CA TYR A 115 3.25 18.65 -20.73
C TYR A 115 2.13 18.88 -19.71
N TYR A 116 2.11 20.04 -19.05
CA TYR A 116 1.04 20.39 -18.11
C TYR A 116 -0.35 20.29 -18.76
N ARG A 117 -0.46 20.60 -20.07
CA ARG A 117 -1.72 20.45 -20.82
C ARG A 117 -2.08 18.98 -20.95
N MET A 118 -1.14 18.15 -21.39
CA MET A 118 -1.35 16.70 -21.53
C MET A 118 -1.70 16.06 -20.19
N MET A 119 -1.00 16.43 -19.12
CA MET A 119 -1.18 15.92 -17.77
C MET A 119 -2.58 16.21 -17.21
N LEU A 120 -3.17 17.33 -17.60
CA LEU A 120 -4.51 17.76 -17.16
C LEU A 120 -5.61 17.46 -18.18
N TYR A 121 -5.24 16.92 -19.35
CA TYR A 121 -6.17 16.66 -20.44
C TYR A 121 -6.77 15.26 -20.33
N SER A 122 -8.10 15.18 -20.46
CA SER A 122 -8.84 13.93 -20.44
C SER A 122 -8.46 13.07 -19.22
N ASN A 123 -8.31 11.77 -19.41
CA ASN A 123 -8.02 10.79 -18.39
C ASN A 123 -6.54 10.77 -17.92
N ASN A 124 -5.63 11.49 -18.59
CA ASN A 124 -4.24 11.60 -18.13
C ASN A 124 -4.14 12.25 -16.74
N ILE A 125 -5.13 13.05 -16.34
CA ILE A 125 -5.22 13.59 -14.98
C ILE A 125 -5.29 12.49 -13.92
N LEU A 126 -5.92 11.35 -14.23
CA LEU A 126 -5.95 10.20 -13.33
C LEU A 126 -4.57 9.56 -13.22
N PHE A 127 -3.92 9.23 -14.34
CA PHE A 127 -2.60 8.56 -14.34
C PHE A 127 -1.47 9.42 -13.77
N HIS A 128 -1.48 10.72 -14.06
CA HIS A 128 -0.35 11.59 -13.71
C HIS A 128 -0.55 12.40 -12.45
N THR A 129 -1.79 12.59 -11.96
CA THR A 129 -2.05 13.50 -10.83
C THR A 129 -2.88 12.85 -9.74
N ILE A 130 -4.14 12.51 -10.01
CA ILE A 130 -5.10 12.10 -8.99
C ILE A 130 -4.70 10.77 -8.35
N ASN A 131 -4.43 9.73 -9.15
CA ASN A 131 -4.07 8.41 -8.62
C ASN A 131 -2.73 8.44 -7.85
N PRO A 132 -1.65 9.09 -8.35
CA PRO A 132 -0.42 9.26 -7.58
C PRO A 132 -0.62 9.96 -6.23
N ILE A 133 -1.39 11.06 -6.19
CA ILE A 133 -1.65 11.79 -4.94
C ILE A 133 -2.41 10.89 -3.95
N ILE A 134 -3.47 10.22 -4.39
CA ILE A 134 -4.23 9.30 -3.55
C ILE A 134 -3.33 8.15 -3.06
N ALA A 135 -2.49 7.57 -3.91
CA ALA A 135 -1.58 6.48 -3.55
C ALA A 135 -0.53 6.90 -2.51
N ILE A 136 0.03 8.12 -2.63
CA ILE A 136 0.97 8.69 -1.67
C ILE A 136 0.27 8.91 -0.32
N LEU A 137 -0.89 9.57 -0.33
CA LEU A 137 -1.66 9.82 0.89
C LEU A 137 -2.11 8.51 1.55
N LEU A 138 -2.63 7.58 0.76
CA LEU A 138 -3.01 6.24 1.22
C LEU A 138 -1.83 5.59 1.93
N PHE A 139 -0.67 5.47 1.28
CA PHE A 139 0.49 4.83 1.89
C PHE A 139 0.98 5.52 3.17
N ILE A 140 0.99 6.86 3.21
CA ILE A 140 1.41 7.61 4.40
C ILE A 140 0.45 7.37 5.58
N PHE A 141 -0.87 7.33 5.32
CA PHE A 141 -1.90 7.30 6.35
C PHE A 141 -2.52 5.93 6.60
N ILE A 142 -2.20 4.90 5.81
CA ILE A 142 -2.71 3.54 6.04
C ILE A 142 -2.17 2.98 7.36
N ASN A 143 -3.02 2.32 8.13
CA ASN A 143 -2.63 1.77 9.43
C ASN A 143 -1.84 0.47 9.20
N SER A 144 -0.61 0.41 9.68
CA SER A 144 0.19 -0.80 9.71
C SER A 144 0.82 -0.97 11.08
N ASP A 145 1.12 -2.22 11.46
CA ASP A 145 1.90 -2.53 12.66
C ASP A 145 3.41 -2.54 12.39
N HIS A 146 3.80 -2.18 11.17
CA HIS A 146 5.13 -2.43 10.64
C HIS A 146 5.71 -1.16 10.04
N LYS A 147 6.87 -0.77 10.57
CA LYS A 147 7.76 0.16 9.88
C LYS A 147 8.27 -0.46 8.57
N VAL A 148 8.41 0.38 7.56
CA VAL A 148 9.12 0.03 6.33
C VAL A 148 10.61 0.03 6.61
N SER A 149 11.23 -1.14 6.42
CA SER A 149 12.67 -1.31 6.62
C SER A 149 13.48 -0.61 5.53
N PHE A 150 14.73 -0.24 5.82
CA PHE A 150 15.62 0.31 4.79
C PHE A 150 15.86 -0.69 3.64
N ARG A 151 15.93 -1.99 3.95
CA ARG A 151 16.06 -3.04 2.92
C ARG A 151 14.89 -3.07 1.94
N ALA A 152 13.69 -2.71 2.38
CA ALA A 152 12.52 -2.64 1.51
C ALA A 152 12.62 -1.52 0.46
N THR A 153 13.47 -0.50 0.68
CA THR A 153 13.75 0.54 -0.32
C THR A 153 14.39 -0.04 -1.58
N PHE A 154 15.25 -1.05 -1.45
CA PHE A 154 15.82 -1.74 -2.62
C PHE A 154 14.78 -2.58 -3.38
N LEU A 155 13.80 -3.14 -2.68
CA LEU A 155 12.67 -3.81 -3.34
C LEU A 155 11.76 -2.80 -4.05
N ALA A 156 11.58 -1.61 -3.47
CA ALA A 156 10.74 -0.57 -4.04
C ALA A 156 11.26 -0.01 -5.37
N ILE A 157 12.57 -0.05 -5.62
CA ILE A 157 13.16 0.37 -6.91
C ILE A 157 13.12 -0.75 -7.97
N ALA A 158 12.83 -2.00 -7.59
CA ALA A 158 12.87 -3.13 -8.50
C ALA A 158 11.98 -2.97 -9.75
N PRO A 159 10.72 -2.47 -9.66
CA PRO A 159 9.91 -2.26 -10.86
C PRO A 159 10.53 -1.30 -11.87
N VAL A 160 11.24 -0.25 -11.41
CA VAL A 160 11.91 0.71 -12.29
C VAL A 160 13.11 0.07 -12.97
N VAL A 161 13.93 -0.68 -12.23
CA VAL A 161 15.08 -1.39 -12.79
C VAL A 161 14.64 -2.43 -13.82
N LEU A 162 13.59 -3.21 -13.49
CA LEU A 162 13.03 -4.19 -14.41
C LEU A 162 12.48 -3.51 -15.66
N TYR A 163 11.69 -2.44 -15.50
CA TYR A 163 11.17 -1.69 -16.64
C TYR A 163 12.27 -1.12 -17.51
N ALA A 164 13.33 -0.54 -16.92
CA ALA A 164 14.47 -0.02 -17.67
C ALA A 164 15.18 -1.11 -18.48
N ALA A 165 15.30 -2.33 -17.94
CA ALA A 165 15.87 -3.46 -18.67
C ALA A 165 15.00 -3.89 -19.86
N PHE A 166 13.67 -4.02 -19.67
CA PHE A 166 12.73 -4.30 -20.76
C PHE A 166 12.75 -3.21 -21.82
N TYR A 167 12.72 -1.95 -21.40
CA TYR A 167 12.79 -0.80 -22.27
C TYR A 167 14.07 -0.78 -23.09
N PHE A 168 15.22 -1.05 -22.46
CA PHE A 168 16.50 -1.14 -23.17
C PHE A 168 16.47 -2.18 -24.28
N VAL A 169 16.01 -3.40 -23.99
CA VAL A 169 15.94 -4.47 -24.97
C VAL A 169 14.97 -4.12 -26.10
N LEU A 170 13.76 -3.69 -25.76
CA LEU A 170 12.70 -3.48 -26.75
C LEU A 170 12.92 -2.24 -27.61
N VAL A 171 13.56 -1.19 -27.07
CA VAL A 171 13.80 0.06 -27.81
C VAL A 171 15.16 0.10 -28.50
N PHE A 172 16.23 -0.37 -27.85
CA PHE A 172 17.60 -0.24 -28.36
C PHE A 172 18.14 -1.49 -29.04
N VAL A 173 17.74 -2.68 -28.58
CA VAL A 173 18.25 -3.95 -29.15
C VAL A 173 17.36 -4.43 -30.29
N ILE A 174 16.03 -4.43 -30.09
CA ILE A 174 15.07 -4.88 -31.10
C ILE A 174 14.73 -3.73 -32.05
N GLY A 175 14.34 -2.56 -31.52
CA GLY A 175 13.93 -1.41 -32.33
C GLY A 175 12.51 -1.52 -32.87
N GLU A 176 11.87 -0.38 -33.13
CA GLU A 176 10.47 -0.31 -33.57
C GLU A 176 10.25 -1.02 -34.90
N GLU A 177 11.21 -0.93 -35.82
CA GLU A 177 11.20 -1.56 -37.13
C GLU A 177 11.12 -3.10 -37.09
N ASN A 178 11.57 -3.72 -36.00
CA ASN A 178 11.56 -5.17 -35.80
C ASN A 178 10.48 -5.63 -34.80
N GLY A 179 9.48 -4.80 -34.52
CA GLY A 179 8.40 -5.10 -33.57
C GLY A 179 8.72 -4.79 -32.10
N GLY A 180 9.79 -4.04 -31.85
CA GLY A 180 10.13 -3.47 -30.55
C GLY A 180 9.26 -2.28 -30.16
N TRP A 181 9.60 -1.63 -29.05
CA TRP A 181 8.86 -0.45 -28.58
C TRP A 181 9.38 0.82 -29.24
N ARG A 182 8.47 1.77 -29.46
CA ARG A 182 8.83 3.15 -29.81
C ARG A 182 9.55 3.82 -28.65
N ASP A 183 10.53 4.65 -28.95
CA ASP A 183 11.23 5.49 -27.97
C ASP A 183 10.35 6.67 -27.50
N HIS A 184 9.32 6.37 -26.71
CA HIS A 184 8.36 7.38 -26.23
C HIS A 184 8.92 8.34 -25.17
N TYR A 185 10.03 7.98 -24.53
CA TYR A 185 10.74 8.85 -23.59
C TYR A 185 11.83 9.68 -24.25
N GLN A 186 12.02 9.53 -25.58
CA GLN A 186 13.05 10.25 -26.35
C GLN A 186 14.45 10.06 -25.76
N ILE A 187 14.72 8.85 -25.24
CA ILE A 187 16.01 8.54 -24.60
C ILE A 187 17.13 8.63 -25.62
N ARG A 188 16.90 8.25 -26.89
CA ARG A 188 17.88 8.40 -27.98
C ARG A 188 18.32 9.85 -28.14
N ASP A 189 17.38 10.81 -28.06
CA ASP A 189 17.68 12.24 -28.16
C ASP A 189 18.45 12.74 -26.94
N ILE A 190 18.06 12.31 -25.73
CA ILE A 190 18.80 12.63 -24.49
C ILE A 190 20.22 12.05 -24.56
N THR A 191 20.39 10.86 -25.14
CA THR A 191 21.70 10.18 -25.21
C THR A 191 22.70 10.82 -26.16
N GLN A 192 22.27 11.78 -26.97
CA GLN A 192 23.18 12.66 -27.72
C GLN A 192 23.99 13.58 -26.79
N TYR A 193 23.44 13.89 -25.60
CA TYR A 193 24.04 14.80 -24.63
C TYR A 193 24.51 14.09 -23.36
N VAL A 194 23.81 13.03 -22.93
CA VAL A 194 24.08 12.31 -21.68
C VAL A 194 24.18 10.81 -21.93
N PRO A 195 25.32 10.15 -21.67
CA PRO A 195 25.46 8.71 -21.86
C PRO A 195 24.34 7.90 -21.20
N LEU A 196 23.81 6.90 -21.91
CA LEU A 196 22.69 6.07 -21.44
C LEU A 196 22.88 5.50 -20.01
N PRO A 197 24.07 5.00 -19.61
CA PRO A 197 24.27 4.53 -18.24
C PRO A 197 24.01 5.62 -17.18
N LEU A 198 24.31 6.89 -17.48
CA LEU A 198 24.06 8.00 -16.57
C LEU A 198 22.57 8.37 -16.51
N VAL A 199 21.84 8.25 -17.62
CA VAL A 199 20.37 8.45 -17.63
C VAL A 199 19.69 7.39 -16.76
N VAL A 200 20.06 6.11 -16.94
CA VAL A 200 19.54 5.00 -16.14
C VAL A 200 19.90 5.17 -14.66
N LEU A 201 21.16 5.50 -14.37
CA LEU A 201 21.61 5.76 -13.00
C LEU A 201 20.83 6.91 -12.37
N GLY A 202 20.62 8.01 -13.10
CA GLY A 202 19.81 9.14 -12.63
C GLY A 202 18.39 8.73 -12.25
N MET A 203 17.70 7.96 -13.10
CA MET A 203 16.36 7.46 -12.82
C MET A 203 16.31 6.54 -11.59
N VAL A 204 17.28 5.64 -11.45
CA VAL A 204 17.39 4.75 -10.28
C VAL A 204 17.64 5.56 -9.00
N LEU A 205 18.54 6.55 -9.05
CA LEU A 205 18.84 7.42 -7.92
C LEU A 205 17.62 8.26 -7.50
N ILE A 206 16.92 8.88 -8.44
CA ILE A 206 15.69 9.65 -8.15
C ILE A 206 14.64 8.73 -7.51
N THR A 207 14.43 7.53 -8.06
CA THR A 207 13.50 6.54 -7.50
C THR A 207 13.89 6.16 -6.08
N PHE A 208 15.18 5.92 -5.83
CA PHE A 208 15.70 5.59 -4.52
C PHE A 208 15.45 6.72 -3.52
N VAL A 209 15.68 7.98 -3.91
CA VAL A 209 15.37 9.17 -3.08
C VAL A 209 13.88 9.25 -2.77
N VAL A 210 13.00 9.08 -3.78
CA VAL A 210 11.54 9.04 -3.58
C VAL A 210 11.14 7.96 -2.58
N ALA A 211 11.68 6.75 -2.72
CA ALA A 211 11.43 5.64 -1.82
C ALA A 211 11.91 5.93 -0.39
N LEU A 212 13.07 6.58 -0.22
CA LEU A 212 13.58 7.00 1.09
C LEU A 212 12.69 8.07 1.74
N LEU A 213 12.22 9.05 0.97
CA LEU A 213 11.32 10.09 1.46
C LEU A 213 9.99 9.49 1.92
N LEU A 214 9.34 8.68 1.09
CA LEU A 214 8.10 7.98 1.42
C LEU A 214 8.27 7.12 2.67
N ARG A 215 9.34 6.32 2.74
CA ARG A 215 9.67 5.50 3.92
C ARG A 215 9.80 6.36 5.18
N THR A 216 10.52 7.48 5.08
CA THR A 216 10.80 8.36 6.23
C THR A 216 9.52 9.00 6.74
N VAL A 217 8.69 9.54 5.85
CA VAL A 217 7.40 10.15 6.20
C VAL A 217 6.45 9.10 6.79
N HIS A 218 6.28 7.95 6.12
CA HIS A 218 5.44 6.86 6.62
C HIS A 218 5.88 6.40 8.02
N ASN A 219 7.18 6.14 8.23
CA ASN A 219 7.69 5.68 9.52
C ASN A 219 7.51 6.73 10.63
N ARG A 220 7.64 8.03 10.33
CA ARG A 220 7.36 9.12 11.30
C ARG A 220 5.88 9.15 11.68
N VAL A 221 4.99 9.06 10.69
CA VAL A 221 3.53 9.02 10.92
C VAL A 221 3.12 7.74 11.66
N HIS A 222 3.73 6.59 11.33
CA HIS A 222 3.56 5.33 12.07
C HIS A 222 3.95 5.49 13.54
N GLU A 223 5.11 6.07 13.86
CA GLU A 223 5.52 6.26 15.26
C GLU A 223 4.59 7.20 16.02
N LYS A 224 4.16 8.30 15.40
CA LYS A 224 3.18 9.20 16.01
C LYS A 224 1.87 8.48 16.31
N ARG A 225 1.37 7.69 15.37
CA ARG A 225 0.14 6.90 15.54
C ARG A 225 0.30 5.80 16.58
N LYS A 226 1.44 5.12 16.63
CA LYS A 226 1.74 4.10 17.65
C LYS A 226 1.73 4.74 19.04
N LYS A 227 2.39 5.89 19.22
CA LYS A 227 2.36 6.65 20.47
C LYS A 227 0.94 7.09 20.85
N GLN A 228 0.16 7.61 19.90
CA GLN A 228 -1.24 7.98 20.11
C GLN A 228 -2.12 6.77 20.49
N THR A 229 -1.94 5.64 19.82
CA THR A 229 -2.67 4.42 20.13
C THR A 229 -2.31 3.89 21.51
N VAL A 230 -1.02 3.87 21.86
CA VAL A 230 -0.56 3.54 23.22
C VAL A 230 -1.12 4.53 24.24
N SER A 231 -1.08 5.83 23.97
CA SER A 231 -1.65 6.84 24.87
C SER A 231 -3.17 6.67 24.98
N TYR A 232 -3.89 6.31 23.93
CA TYR A 232 -5.33 5.99 24.04
C TYR A 232 -5.58 4.76 24.90
N TYR A 233 -4.71 3.75 24.86
CA TYR A 233 -4.81 2.58 25.74
C TYR A 233 -4.34 2.83 27.18
N GLN A 234 -3.56 3.89 27.42
CA GLN A 234 -3.05 4.30 28.73
C GLN A 234 -3.93 5.38 29.39
N SER A 235 -4.41 6.34 28.61
CA SER A 235 -5.33 7.42 29.01
C SER A 235 -6.78 6.95 29.02
N ALA A 236 -7.09 5.86 28.32
CA ALA A 236 -8.16 4.98 28.74
C ALA A 236 -7.76 4.37 30.09
N GLY A 237 -7.88 5.16 31.15
CA GLY A 237 -8.21 4.67 32.48
C GLY A 237 -9.51 3.83 32.47
N ASP A 238 -10.25 3.85 31.35
CA ASP A 238 -11.39 3.02 31.03
C ASP A 238 -11.06 2.03 29.89
N PHE A 239 -10.49 0.88 30.24
CA PHE A 239 -10.93 -0.36 29.61
C PHE A 239 -12.29 -0.71 30.21
N ASP A 240 -13.30 0.07 29.85
CA ASP A 240 -14.68 -0.35 29.90
C ASP A 240 -14.88 -1.32 28.72
N CYS A 241 -14.16 -2.45 28.76
CA CYS A 241 -14.53 -3.65 28.06
C CYS A 241 -15.35 -4.41 29.10
N PRO A 242 -16.67 -4.52 28.96
CA PRO A 242 -17.51 -5.16 29.98
C PRO A 242 -17.12 -6.61 30.25
N ASP A 243 -16.23 -7.20 29.46
CA ASP A 243 -15.91 -8.61 29.54
C ASP A 243 -14.50 -8.88 29.03
N ILE A 244 -13.57 -9.18 29.95
CA ILE A 244 -12.22 -9.69 29.65
C ILE A 244 -12.29 -10.87 28.66
N ALA A 245 -13.39 -11.62 28.71
CA ALA A 245 -13.69 -12.68 27.76
C ALA A 245 -13.72 -12.19 26.30
N SER A 246 -14.18 -10.98 26.01
CA SER A 246 -14.20 -10.41 24.66
C SER A 246 -12.79 -10.13 24.13
N ALA A 247 -11.92 -9.60 24.98
CA ALA A 247 -10.52 -9.35 24.63
C ALA A 247 -9.76 -10.67 24.37
N ILE A 248 -10.02 -11.68 25.20
CA ILE A 248 -9.47 -13.03 25.06
C ILE A 248 -9.98 -13.71 23.79
N LYS A 249 -11.28 -13.57 23.46
CA LYS A 249 -11.87 -14.11 22.23
C LYS A 249 -11.23 -13.52 20.97
N ALA A 250 -10.99 -12.20 20.95
CA ALA A 250 -10.30 -11.55 19.83
C ALA A 250 -8.84 -12.03 19.68
N LEU A 251 -8.14 -12.22 20.82
CA LEU A 251 -6.78 -12.75 20.83
C LEU A 251 -6.71 -14.20 20.33
N ALA A 252 -7.69 -15.04 20.69
CA ALA A 252 -7.80 -16.41 20.24
C ALA A 252 -8.07 -16.50 18.73
N ALA A 253 -9.03 -15.73 18.22
CA ALA A 253 -9.34 -15.67 16.79
C ALA A 253 -8.12 -15.24 15.95
N ARG A 254 -7.33 -14.29 16.45
CA ARG A 254 -6.08 -13.82 15.82
C ARG A 254 -5.01 -14.91 15.70
N ASN A 255 -4.82 -15.71 16.75
CA ASN A 255 -3.80 -16.75 16.73
C ASN A 255 -4.26 -17.95 15.91
N ARG A 256 -5.57 -18.21 15.83
CA ARG A 256 -6.13 -19.25 14.96
C ARG A 256 -5.88 -18.96 13.49
N SER A 257 -6.08 -17.73 13.03
CA SER A 257 -5.81 -17.36 11.63
C SER A 257 -4.32 -17.37 11.25
N ARG A 258 -3.43 -17.57 12.22
CA ARG A 258 -1.97 -17.67 12.05
C ARG A 258 -1.41 -19.06 12.29
N ASP A 259 -2.23 -20.01 12.74
CA ASP A 259 -1.77 -21.38 12.97
C ASP A 259 -1.69 -22.13 11.63
N LEU A 260 -0.46 -22.48 11.26
CA LEU A 260 -0.10 -23.27 10.08
C LEU A 260 0.37 -24.69 10.46
N GLY A 261 0.37 -25.03 11.75
CA GLY A 261 1.08 -26.20 12.31
C GLY A 261 0.25 -27.09 13.24
N GLY A 262 -1.01 -26.75 13.54
CA GLY A 262 -1.89 -27.59 14.35
C GLY A 262 -1.60 -27.58 15.84
N GLU A 263 -0.70 -26.72 16.31
CA GLU A 263 -0.36 -26.54 17.72
C GLU A 263 -0.96 -25.24 18.28
N LEU A 264 -1.77 -25.37 19.33
CA LEU A 264 -2.37 -24.23 20.01
C LEU A 264 -1.36 -23.55 20.93
N ILE A 265 -0.89 -22.36 20.54
CA ILE A 265 -0.04 -21.51 21.38
C ILE A 265 -0.88 -20.52 22.20
N VAL A 266 -1.00 -20.80 23.50
CA VAL A 266 -1.67 -19.90 24.46
C VAL A 266 -0.67 -18.87 25.00
N PRO A 267 -0.88 -17.55 24.78
CA PRO A 267 0.07 -16.53 25.18
C PRO A 267 -0.03 -16.21 26.68
N ARG A 268 0.44 -17.14 27.53
CA ARG A 268 0.35 -17.08 29.01
C ARG A 268 0.73 -15.72 29.61
N ARG A 269 1.84 -15.12 29.15
CA ARG A 269 2.32 -13.82 29.64
C ARG A 269 1.31 -12.70 29.38
N ILE A 270 0.62 -12.72 28.23
CA ILE A 270 -0.38 -11.71 27.88
C ILE A 270 -1.64 -11.91 28.73
N LEU A 271 -2.06 -13.14 28.98
CA LEU A 271 -3.20 -13.46 29.83
C LEU A 271 -2.95 -13.09 31.30
N ALA A 272 -1.76 -13.38 31.83
CA ALA A 272 -1.37 -12.99 33.20
C ALA A 272 -1.31 -11.47 33.36
N MET A 273 -0.80 -10.75 32.36
CA MET A 273 -0.84 -9.28 32.36
C MET A 273 -2.27 -8.74 32.31
N MET A 274 -3.21 -9.43 31.68
CA MET A 274 -4.63 -9.05 31.67
C MET A 274 -5.29 -9.32 33.04
N GLU A 275 -5.02 -10.48 33.65
CA GLU A 275 -5.48 -10.84 34.99
C GLU A 275 -5.07 -9.79 36.03
N GLU A 276 -3.76 -9.50 36.08
CA GLU A 276 -3.16 -8.54 37.01
C GLU A 276 -3.69 -7.13 36.78
N LYS A 277 -3.73 -6.69 35.51
CA LYS A 277 -4.14 -5.33 35.15
C LYS A 277 -5.61 -5.04 35.46
N TYR A 278 -6.50 -6.04 35.32
CA TYR A 278 -7.94 -5.84 35.48
C TYR A 278 -8.47 -6.29 36.84
N GLN A 279 -7.61 -6.78 37.76
CA GLN A 279 -8.00 -7.32 39.07
C GLN A 279 -9.24 -8.23 38.99
N SER A 280 -9.34 -8.99 37.90
CA SER A 280 -10.61 -9.56 37.46
C SER A 280 -11.19 -10.64 38.37
N GLY A 281 -10.41 -11.10 39.34
CA GLY A 281 -10.73 -12.26 40.17
C GLY A 281 -10.72 -13.59 39.41
N LEU A 282 -10.69 -13.58 38.07
CA LEU A 282 -10.65 -14.77 37.22
C LEU A 282 -9.22 -15.33 37.23
N PRO A 283 -9.02 -16.57 37.71
CA PRO A 283 -7.72 -17.20 37.69
C PRO A 283 -7.19 -17.33 36.27
N LEU A 284 -5.86 -17.26 36.09
CA LEU A 284 -5.19 -17.49 34.81
C LEU A 284 -5.70 -18.73 34.06
N GLY A 285 -6.03 -19.80 34.78
CA GLY A 285 -6.59 -21.03 34.21
C GLY A 285 -7.94 -20.84 33.52
N GLU A 286 -8.79 -19.94 34.02
CA GLU A 286 -10.08 -19.61 33.45
C GLU A 286 -9.95 -18.71 32.22
N LEU A 287 -9.00 -17.78 32.25
CA LEU A 287 -8.62 -16.99 31.07
C LEU A 287 -8.05 -17.87 29.95
N CYS A 288 -7.24 -18.86 30.30
CA CYS A 288 -6.77 -19.89 29.37
C CYS A 288 -7.92 -20.73 28.80
N LYS A 289 -8.91 -21.13 29.62
CA LYS A 289 -10.11 -21.84 29.14
C LYS A 289 -10.91 -21.01 28.16
N ILE A 290 -11.22 -19.75 28.49
CA ILE A 290 -11.94 -18.85 27.57
C ILE A 290 -11.15 -18.67 26.26
N TYR A 291 -9.82 -18.61 26.34
CA TYR A 291 -8.95 -18.53 25.17
C TYR A 291 -9.03 -19.79 24.31
N VAL A 292 -8.90 -20.97 24.92
CA VAL A 292 -8.98 -22.29 24.25
C VAL A 292 -10.36 -22.49 23.64
N ASP A 293 -11.43 -22.20 24.38
CA ASP A 293 -12.81 -22.30 23.90
C ASP A 293 -13.07 -21.35 22.74
N ALA A 294 -12.58 -20.13 22.82
CA ALA A 294 -12.65 -19.18 21.72
C ALA A 294 -11.74 -19.56 20.56
N TYR A 295 -10.65 -20.30 20.79
CA TYR A 295 -9.73 -20.81 19.78
C TYR A 295 -10.26 -22.06 19.08
N TYR A 296 -11.10 -22.86 19.72
CA TYR A 296 -11.71 -24.06 19.11
C TYR A 296 -13.18 -23.91 18.74
N LYS A 297 -13.87 -22.85 19.18
CA LYS A 297 -15.22 -22.53 18.71
C LYS A 297 -15.19 -22.46 17.19
N LYS A 298 -15.69 -23.49 16.50
CA LYS A 298 -16.17 -23.31 15.12
C LYS A 298 -17.08 -22.09 15.19
N GLU A 299 -16.85 -21.09 14.35
CA GLU A 299 -17.97 -20.23 14.01
C GLU A 299 -19.03 -21.22 13.52
N VAL A 300 -20.05 -21.49 14.33
CA VAL A 300 -21.31 -21.99 13.80
C VAL A 300 -21.76 -20.83 12.94
N LYS A 301 -21.30 -20.83 11.68
CA LYS A 301 -21.98 -20.13 10.61
C LYS A 301 -23.34 -20.77 10.56
N GLY A 302 -24.28 -20.19 11.29
CA GLY A 302 -25.65 -20.64 11.37
C GLY A 302 -26.53 -19.49 10.96
N GLN A 303 -27.20 -19.71 9.81
CA GLN A 303 -28.47 -19.12 9.40
C GLN A 303 -28.44 -17.70 8.82
#